data_AF-A0A4U0VT36-F1
#
_entry.id   AF-A0A4U0VT36-F1
#
_cell.length_a   1.000
_cell.length_b   1.000
_cell.length_c   1.000
_cell.angle_alpha   90.00
_cell.angle_beta   90.00
_cell.angle_gamma   90.00
#
_symmetry.space_group_name_H-M   'P 1'
#
loop_
_entity.id
_entity.type
_entity.pdbx_description
1 polymer ?
#
loop_
_entity_poly.entity_id
_entity_poly.type
_entity_poly.pdbx_seq_one_letter_code
_entity_poly.pdbx_strand_id
1 'polypeptide(L)'
;MTPLTLANKSQLANEAGNEDFRVLLLEKAGELGDHIVSGNVVEPSALKELIPDWNDENNPNRFENATPATHDKLRFLTKKGSFPMPAPPQMNNHGNYIISLNQFVKWLGERAEEVGVEVYPGFAASEVLYTPDGSVKG
;
A
#
# COMPACT_ATOMS: atom_id res chain seq x y z
N MET A 1 -5.61 6.67 2.33
CA MET A 1 -6.25 5.34 2.32
C MET A 1 -5.53 4.54 1.25
N THR A 2 -4.97 3.37 1.57
CA THR A 2 -4.22 2.57 0.58
C THR A 2 -5.18 1.84 -0.36
N PRO A 3 -4.78 1.53 -1.60
CA PRO A 3 -5.60 0.75 -2.54
C PRO A 3 -6.17 -0.55 -1.95
N LEU A 4 -5.45 -1.20 -1.01
CA LEU A 4 -5.91 -2.42 -0.33
C LEU A 4 -7.24 -2.28 0.42
N THR A 5 -7.49 -1.14 1.06
CA THR A 5 -8.74 -0.94 1.84
C THR A 5 -9.95 -0.86 0.91
N LEU A 6 -9.75 -0.38 -0.31
CA LEU A 6 -10.78 -0.23 -1.32
C LEU A 6 -11.05 -1.57 -2.02
N ALA A 7 -10.00 -2.34 -2.31
CA ALA A 7 -10.09 -3.69 -2.84
C ALA A 7 -10.92 -4.61 -1.92
N ASN A 8 -10.68 -4.58 -0.61
CA ASN A 8 -11.45 -5.38 0.36
C ASN A 8 -12.94 -5.00 0.36
N LYS A 9 -13.28 -3.71 0.28
CA LYS A 9 -14.69 -3.28 0.19
C LYS A 9 -15.38 -3.74 -1.08
N SER A 10 -14.66 -3.75 -2.22
CA SER A 10 -15.17 -4.29 -3.48
C SER A 10 -15.47 -5.78 -3.35
N GLN A 11 -14.51 -6.56 -2.81
CA GLN A 11 -14.68 -8.00 -2.58
C GLN A 11 -15.87 -8.30 -1.67
N LEU A 12 -15.98 -7.63 -0.52
CA LEU A 12 -17.09 -7.83 0.42
C LEU A 12 -18.46 -7.49 -0.18
N ALA A 13 -18.53 -6.45 -1.02
CA ALA A 13 -19.78 -6.08 -1.68
C ALA A 13 -20.20 -7.12 -2.73
N ASN A 14 -19.24 -7.67 -3.48
CA ASN A 14 -19.48 -8.74 -4.45
C ASN A 14 -19.90 -10.04 -3.74
N GLU A 15 -19.24 -10.42 -2.65
CA GLU A 15 -19.61 -11.59 -1.82
C GLU A 15 -21.01 -11.46 -1.21
N ALA A 16 -21.45 -10.23 -0.91
CA ALA A 16 -22.79 -9.93 -0.43
C ALA A 16 -23.86 -9.91 -1.54
N GLY A 17 -23.49 -10.21 -2.79
CA GLY A 17 -24.41 -10.24 -3.95
C GLY A 17 -24.80 -8.85 -4.47
N ASN A 18 -24.03 -7.80 -4.15
CA ASN A 18 -24.27 -6.44 -4.63
C ASN A 18 -23.34 -6.12 -5.81
N GLU A 19 -23.62 -6.74 -6.96
CA GLU A 19 -22.82 -6.62 -8.19
C GLU A 19 -22.79 -5.20 -8.78
N ASP A 20 -23.73 -4.33 -8.38
CA ASP A 20 -23.79 -2.92 -8.80
C ASP A 20 -22.89 -2.00 -7.93
N PHE A 21 -22.25 -2.54 -6.89
CA PHE A 21 -21.41 -1.75 -5.99
C PHE A 21 -20.05 -1.41 -6.65
N ARG A 22 -19.92 -0.17 -7.10
CA ARG A 22 -18.70 0.32 -7.74
C ARG A 22 -17.81 1.06 -6.77
N VAL A 23 -16.53 0.73 -6.80
CA VAL A 23 -15.48 1.42 -6.02
C VAL A 23 -14.59 2.20 -6.98
N LEU A 24 -14.56 3.52 -6.80
CA LEU A 24 -13.70 4.41 -7.58
C LEU A 24 -12.53 4.90 -6.70
N LEU A 25 -11.33 4.86 -7.25
CA LEU A 25 -10.11 5.37 -6.63
C LEU A 25 -9.60 6.56 -7.44
N LEU A 26 -9.64 7.75 -6.85
CA LEU A 26 -9.07 8.96 -7.45
C LEU A 26 -7.64 9.16 -6.94
N GLU A 27 -6.68 9.28 -7.86
CA GLU A 27 -5.29 9.58 -7.55
C GLU A 27 -4.90 10.92 -8.21
N LYS A 28 -4.29 11.83 -7.44
CA LYS A 28 -3.86 13.14 -7.93
C LYS A 28 -2.66 13.03 -8.87
N ALA A 29 -1.76 12.09 -8.60
CA ALA A 29 -0.53 11.91 -9.35
C ALA A 29 -0.81 11.38 -10.76
N GLY A 30 0.11 11.62 -11.70
CA GLY A 30 -0.02 11.18 -13.10
C GLY A 30 -0.09 9.66 -13.23
N GLU A 31 0.63 8.95 -12.38
CA GLU A 31 0.50 7.51 -12.17
C GLU A 31 0.42 7.17 -10.67
N LEU A 32 -0.15 6.00 -10.35
CA LEU A 32 -0.10 5.49 -8.97
C LEU A 32 1.34 5.36 -8.49
N GLY A 33 1.60 5.94 -7.31
CA GLY A 33 2.92 5.90 -6.67
C GLY A 33 3.84 7.08 -6.98
N ASP A 34 3.52 7.93 -7.97
CA ASP A 34 4.38 9.06 -8.36
C ASP A 34 4.59 10.10 -7.25
N HIS A 35 3.58 10.30 -6.40
CA HIS A 35 3.67 11.19 -5.25
C HIS A 35 4.13 10.49 -3.96
N ILE A 36 4.60 9.24 -4.05
CA ILE A 36 5.03 8.44 -2.90
C ILE A 36 6.55 8.38 -2.82
N VAL A 37 7.09 8.82 -1.68
CA VAL A 37 8.53 8.76 -1.38
C VAL A 37 8.71 8.12 -0.01
N SER A 38 9.40 6.97 0.05
CA SER A 38 9.73 6.28 1.30
C SER A 38 10.90 5.33 1.12
N GLY A 39 11.79 5.23 2.12
CA GLY A 39 12.85 4.21 2.21
C GLY A 39 12.34 2.87 2.78
N ASN A 40 11.11 2.52 2.43
CA ASN A 40 10.21 1.67 3.19
C ASN A 40 10.76 0.27 3.58
N VAL A 41 10.48 -0.12 4.82
CA VAL A 41 10.55 -1.51 5.29
C VAL A 41 9.12 -1.94 5.65
N VAL A 42 8.56 -2.89 4.90
CA VAL A 42 7.16 -3.32 5.05
C VAL A 42 7.05 -4.53 5.96
N GLU A 43 6.14 -4.45 6.93
CA GLU A 43 5.65 -5.59 7.69
C GLU A 43 4.55 -6.26 6.85
N PRO A 44 4.70 -7.55 6.46
CA PRO A 44 3.86 -8.15 5.45
C PRO A 44 2.58 -8.80 5.99
N SER A 45 2.28 -8.81 7.30
CA SER A 45 1.16 -9.60 7.84
C SER A 45 -0.19 -9.18 7.24
N ALA A 46 -0.48 -7.89 7.18
CA ALA A 46 -1.72 -7.40 6.57
C ALA A 46 -1.78 -7.67 5.06
N LEU A 47 -0.61 -7.64 4.38
CA LEU A 47 -0.52 -7.98 2.96
C LEU A 47 -0.77 -9.46 2.72
N LYS A 48 -0.21 -10.34 3.56
CA LYS A 48 -0.41 -11.79 3.48
C LYS A 48 -1.84 -12.21 3.80
N GLU A 49 -2.55 -11.45 4.63
CA GLU A 49 -3.97 -11.66 4.86
C GLU A 49 -4.80 -11.38 3.60
N LEU A 50 -4.49 -10.29 2.89
CA LEU A 50 -5.25 -9.89 1.69
C LEU A 50 -4.83 -10.62 0.42
N ILE A 51 -3.52 -10.81 0.22
CA ILE A 51 -2.88 -11.40 -0.96
C ILE A 51 -1.83 -12.40 -0.46
N PRO A 52 -2.23 -13.62 -0.09
CA PRO A 52 -1.34 -14.60 0.54
C PRO A 52 -0.11 -14.97 -0.29
N ASP A 53 -0.26 -14.96 -1.62
CA ASP A 53 0.74 -15.31 -2.62
C ASP A 53 1.43 -14.08 -3.25
N TRP A 54 1.39 -12.92 -2.57
CA TRP A 54 1.87 -11.64 -3.10
C TRP A 54 3.30 -11.65 -3.63
N ASN A 55 4.19 -12.52 -3.12
CA ASN A 55 5.58 -12.68 -3.58
C ASN A 55 5.96 -14.12 -3.95
N ASP A 56 4.99 -15.03 -4.12
CA ASP A 56 5.24 -16.43 -4.46
C ASP A 56 5.72 -16.56 -5.93
N GLU A 57 6.80 -17.29 -6.18
CA GLU A 57 7.36 -17.48 -7.53
C GLU A 57 6.38 -18.13 -8.52
N ASN A 58 5.36 -18.85 -8.03
CA ASN A 58 4.31 -19.44 -8.85
C ASN A 58 3.21 -18.42 -9.23
N ASN A 59 3.16 -17.27 -8.57
CA ASN A 59 2.22 -16.20 -8.91
C ASN A 59 2.82 -15.31 -10.02
N PRO A 60 2.25 -15.31 -11.24
CA PRO A 60 2.76 -14.49 -12.35
C PRO A 60 2.58 -12.98 -12.10
N ASN A 61 1.66 -12.61 -11.21
CA ASN A 61 1.37 -11.23 -10.82
C ASN A 61 2.03 -10.86 -9.49
N ARG A 62 3.02 -11.63 -9.01
CA ARG A 62 3.71 -11.37 -7.75
C ARG A 62 4.47 -10.04 -7.78
N PHE A 63 4.65 -9.43 -6.62
CA PHE A 63 5.57 -8.32 -6.45
C PHE A 63 7.02 -8.85 -6.34
N GLU A 64 7.81 -8.63 -7.39
CA GLU A 64 9.18 -9.18 -7.48
C GLU A 64 10.22 -8.34 -6.71
N ASN A 65 9.97 -7.05 -6.51
CA ASN A 65 10.97 -6.10 -5.99
C ASN A 65 10.99 -6.03 -4.45
N ALA A 66 11.05 -7.19 -3.79
CA ALA A 66 11.10 -7.30 -2.34
C ALA A 66 12.39 -7.97 -1.85
N THR A 67 13.14 -7.26 -1.01
CA THR A 67 14.38 -7.78 -0.41
C THR A 67 14.16 -8.07 1.08
N PRO A 68 14.35 -9.30 1.59
CA PRO A 68 14.22 -9.58 3.01
C PRO A 68 15.16 -8.72 3.86
N ALA A 69 14.65 -8.13 4.95
CA ALA A 69 15.48 -7.43 5.92
C ALA A 69 16.23 -8.45 6.79
N THR A 70 17.57 -8.42 6.70
CA THR A 70 18.42 -9.42 7.38
C THR A 70 19.09 -8.90 8.65
N HIS A 71 19.43 -7.60 8.68
CA HIS A 71 20.18 -7.01 9.79
C HIS A 71 19.73 -5.57 10.05
N ASP A 72 19.43 -5.26 11.31
CA ASP A 72 19.14 -3.92 11.77
C ASP A 72 20.37 -3.28 12.44
N LYS A 73 20.62 -2.02 12.13
CA LYS A 73 21.71 -1.24 12.74
C LYS A 73 21.21 0.15 13.11
N LEU A 74 21.20 0.45 14.40
CA LEU A 74 21.02 1.81 14.89
C LEU A 74 22.40 2.43 15.16
N ARG A 75 22.65 3.62 14.61
CA ARG A 75 23.88 4.37 14.86
C ARG A 75 23.58 5.80 15.23
N PHE A 76 24.32 6.33 16.20
CA PHE A 76 24.33 7.74 16.50
C PHE A 76 25.40 8.44 15.63
N LEU A 77 25.02 9.50 14.93
CA LEU A 77 25.90 10.25 14.05
C LEU A 77 26.45 11.48 14.77
N THR A 78 27.75 11.74 14.62
CA THR A 78 28.41 12.99 14.99
C THR A 78 28.93 13.67 13.73
N LYS A 79 29.39 14.92 13.83
CA LYS A 79 29.93 15.66 12.67
C LYS A 79 31.04 14.91 11.92
N LYS A 80 31.83 14.06 12.60
CA LYS A 80 33.02 13.39 12.03
C LYS A 80 32.96 11.87 12.07
N GLY A 81 31.88 11.26 12.55
CA GLY A 81 31.84 9.81 12.72
C GLY A 81 30.52 9.30 13.25
N SER A 82 30.49 8.02 13.61
CA SER A 82 29.28 7.41 14.19
C SER A 82 29.62 6.19 15.04
N PHE A 83 28.82 5.94 16.06
CA PHE A 83 28.96 4.79 16.96
C PHE A 83 27.65 4.00 17.03
N PRO A 84 27.72 2.67 17.25
CA PRO A 84 26.53 1.83 17.32
C PRO A 84 25.74 2.10 18.60
N MET A 85 24.42 1.99 18.50
CA MET A 85 23.47 2.07 19.61
C MET A 85 22.66 0.76 19.65
N PRO A 86 22.25 0.28 20.83
CA PRO A 86 21.29 -0.82 20.90
C PRO A 86 19.96 -0.38 20.29
N ALA A 87 19.45 -1.14 19.32
CA ALA A 87 18.14 -0.88 18.74
C ALA A 87 17.04 -1.24 19.76
N PRO A 88 16.04 -0.37 19.97
CA PRO A 88 14.84 -0.72 20.73
C PRO A 88 14.14 -1.95 20.12
N PRO A 89 13.46 -2.79 20.92
CA PRO A 89 12.76 -3.98 20.42
C PRO A 89 11.78 -3.70 19.27
N GLN A 90 11.18 -2.50 19.24
CA GLN A 90 10.25 -2.06 18.20
C GLN A 90 10.91 -1.80 16.84
N MET A 91 12.24 -1.72 16.78
CA MET A 91 13.01 -1.52 15.54
C MET A 91 13.53 -2.85 14.97
N ASN A 92 12.90 -3.97 15.33
CA ASN A 92 13.22 -5.28 14.78
C ASN A 92 12.48 -5.49 13.47
N ASN A 93 13.22 -5.67 12.37
CA ASN A 93 12.66 -5.91 11.05
C ASN A 93 12.76 -7.39 10.61
N HIS A 94 12.97 -8.31 11.54
CA HIS A 94 12.94 -9.74 11.20
C HIS A 94 11.59 -10.13 10.60
N GLY A 95 11.60 -10.70 9.39
CA GLY A 95 10.40 -11.06 8.65
C GLY A 95 9.81 -9.94 7.77
N ASN A 96 10.38 -8.74 7.82
CA ASN A 96 9.98 -7.60 6.98
C ASN A 96 10.77 -7.57 5.67
N TYR A 97 10.31 -6.73 4.72
CA TYR A 97 10.93 -6.56 3.41
C TYR A 97 11.27 -5.10 3.11
N ILE A 98 12.45 -4.87 2.55
CA ILE A 98 12.85 -3.59 1.98
C ILE A 98 12.29 -3.53 0.55
N ILE A 99 11.52 -2.50 0.25
CA ILE A 99 10.81 -2.33 -1.03
C ILE A 99 10.85 -0.89 -1.53
N SER A 100 10.67 -0.71 -2.83
CA SER A 100 10.34 0.59 -3.40
C SER A 100 8.84 0.86 -3.25
N LEU A 101 8.45 1.76 -2.34
CA LEU A 101 7.03 1.94 -2.02
C LEU A 101 6.20 2.48 -3.19
N ASN A 102 6.80 3.28 -4.08
CA ASN A 102 6.12 3.75 -5.30
C ASN A 102 5.74 2.57 -6.23
N GLN A 103 6.68 1.65 -6.49
CA GLN A 103 6.44 0.46 -7.31
C GLN A 103 5.45 -0.46 -6.63
N PHE A 104 5.52 -0.58 -5.30
CA PHE A 104 4.58 -1.38 -4.54
C PHE A 104 3.16 -0.83 -4.63
N VAL A 105 2.96 0.50 -4.53
CA VAL A 105 1.63 1.09 -4.68
C VAL A 105 1.11 1.00 -6.12
N LYS A 106 1.98 1.11 -7.12
CA LYS A 106 1.61 0.85 -8.51
C LYS A 106 1.11 -0.59 -8.69
N TRP A 107 1.88 -1.56 -8.19
CA TRP A 107 1.50 -2.98 -8.18
C TRP A 107 0.18 -3.23 -7.44
N LEU A 108 -0.04 -2.59 -6.29
CA LEU A 108 -1.31 -2.67 -5.55
C LEU A 108 -2.49 -2.08 -6.33
N GLY A 109 -2.25 -1.08 -7.18
CA GLY A 109 -3.24 -0.55 -8.11
C GLY A 109 -3.71 -1.61 -9.09
N GLU A 110 -2.77 -2.30 -9.74
CA GLU A 110 -3.07 -3.39 -10.68
C GLU A 110 -3.88 -4.50 -9.99
N ARG A 111 -3.50 -4.88 -8.76
CA ARG A 111 -4.26 -5.88 -7.97
C ARG A 111 -5.65 -5.38 -7.59
N ALA A 112 -5.82 -4.08 -7.36
CA ALA A 112 -7.12 -3.49 -7.05
C ALA A 112 -8.04 -3.46 -8.30
N GLU A 113 -7.49 -3.15 -9.47
CA GLU A 113 -8.21 -3.18 -10.74
C GLU A 113 -8.70 -4.60 -11.08
N GLU A 114 -7.89 -5.63 -10.80
CA GLU A 114 -8.27 -7.04 -10.97
C GLU A 114 -9.52 -7.44 -10.16
N VAL A 115 -9.80 -6.75 -9.05
CA VAL A 115 -10.98 -7.00 -8.21
C VAL A 115 -12.10 -5.97 -8.42
N GLY A 116 -12.06 -5.25 -9.53
CA GLY A 116 -13.12 -4.35 -9.99
C GLY A 116 -13.06 -2.92 -9.45
N VAL A 117 -11.95 -2.50 -8.85
CA VAL A 117 -11.76 -1.09 -8.47
C VAL A 117 -11.43 -0.28 -9.72
N GLU A 118 -12.13 0.83 -9.93
CA GLU A 118 -11.87 1.75 -11.04
C GLU A 118 -10.86 2.81 -10.61
N VAL A 119 -9.65 2.76 -11.17
CA VAL A 119 -8.55 3.65 -10.80
C VAL A 119 -8.46 4.82 -11.80
N TYR A 120 -8.48 6.05 -11.28
CA TYR A 120 -8.39 7.29 -12.06
C TYR A 120 -7.20 8.15 -11.59
N PRO A 121 -6.01 7.96 -12.17
CA PRO A 121 -4.86 8.83 -11.91
C PRO A 121 -5.00 10.17 -12.64
N GLY A 122 -4.34 11.21 -12.12
CA GLY A 122 -4.43 12.58 -12.60
C GLY A 122 -5.67 13.36 -12.14
N PHE A 123 -6.52 12.77 -11.30
CA PHE A 123 -7.76 13.37 -10.80
C PHE A 123 -7.66 13.70 -9.31
N ALA A 124 -7.42 14.96 -9.00
CA ALA A 124 -7.42 15.44 -7.63
C ALA A 124 -8.85 15.67 -7.13
N ALA A 125 -9.29 14.94 -6.10
CA ALA A 125 -10.48 15.32 -5.35
C ALA A 125 -10.21 16.66 -4.62
N SER A 126 -10.95 17.72 -4.98
CA SER A 126 -10.73 19.08 -4.46
C SER A 126 -11.77 19.52 -3.44
N GLU A 127 -12.94 18.91 -3.42
CA GLU A 127 -14.07 19.30 -2.58
C GLU A 127 -14.88 18.05 -2.19
N VAL A 128 -15.41 18.05 -0.96
CA VAL A 128 -16.36 17.05 -0.47
C VAL A 128 -17.77 17.59 -0.65
N LEU A 129 -18.63 16.83 -1.28
CA LEU A 129 -20.02 17.14 -1.52
C LEU A 129 -20.88 16.59 -0.38
N TYR A 130 -21.80 17.41 0.12
CA TYR A 130 -22.74 17.03 1.19
C TYR A 130 -24.18 17.02 0.70
N THR A 131 -25.00 16.17 1.31
CA THR A 131 -26.46 16.17 1.18
C THR A 131 -27.10 17.26 2.07
N PRO A 132 -28.37 17.63 1.84
CA PRO A 132 -29.04 18.68 2.63
C PRO A 132 -29.14 18.40 4.14
N ASP A 133 -29.13 17.13 4.54
CA ASP A 133 -29.11 16.68 5.94
C ASP A 133 -27.69 16.62 6.56
N GLY A 134 -26.66 17.01 5.79
CA GLY A 134 -25.27 17.12 6.24
C GLY A 134 -24.44 15.84 6.10
N SER A 135 -24.98 14.77 5.52
CA SER A 135 -24.20 13.54 5.24
C SER A 135 -23.29 13.71 4.01
N VAL A 136 -22.21 12.93 3.93
CA VAL A 136 -21.27 12.98 2.79
C VAL A 136 -21.87 12.27 1.58
N LYS A 137 -21.91 12.95 0.44
CA LYS A 137 -22.39 12.43 -0.85
C LYS A 137 -21.25 11.91 -1.73
N GLY A 138 -20.07 12.52 -1.68
CA GLY A 138 -18.91 12.17 -2.51
C GLY A 138 -17.78 13.17 -2.41
#